data_AF-A0A9W6ZDD1-F1
#
_entry.id   AF-A0A9W6ZDD1-F1
#
_cell.length_a   1.000
_cell.length_b   1.000
_cell.length_c   1.000
_cell.angle_alpha   90.00
_cell.angle_beta   90.00
_cell.angle_gamma   90.00
#
_symmetry.space_group_name_H-M   'P 1'
#
loop_
_entity.id
_entity.type
_entity.pdbx_description
1 polymer ?
#
loop_
_entity_poly.entity_id
_entity_poly.type
_entity_poly.pdbx_seq_one_letter_code
_entity_poly.pdbx_strand_id
1 'polypeptide(L)'
;MSYDNNKIIHITGTKGKGSTAAFTESLLRVAHSCNTGMFTSPHLCTPRERIRLNGLPVSESEFASSYWSVYNALSSASSRPSRLPGLPPHPTYFRYLTLLSLYIFHHHPFPPSPLPLHVILEVGMGGLHDATNVYPLSHASCITQLDLDHTRVLGDTIEEIAREKGGIIKRGCKTWAADAEEGTKEVLRE
;
A
#
# COMPACT_ATOMS: atom_id res chain seq x y z
N MET A 1 -0.21 2.79 -20.46
CA MET A 1 0.97 2.11 -19.87
C MET A 1 0.46 0.88 -19.13
N SER A 2 0.96 -0.32 -19.43
CA SER A 2 0.59 -1.52 -18.66
C SER A 2 1.13 -1.39 -17.24
N TYR A 3 0.26 -1.48 -16.25
CA TYR A 3 0.65 -1.46 -14.84
C TYR A 3 1.45 -2.74 -14.55
N ASP A 4 2.77 -2.64 -14.45
CA ASP A 4 3.62 -3.78 -14.14
C ASP A 4 3.61 -4.01 -12.63
N ASN A 5 2.87 -5.05 -12.22
CA ASN A 5 2.83 -5.48 -10.81
C ASN A 5 4.25 -5.79 -10.26
N ASN A 6 5.26 -6.00 -11.11
CA ASN A 6 6.66 -6.17 -10.70
C ASN A 6 7.37 -4.87 -10.27
N LYS A 7 6.62 -3.80 -10.00
CA LYS A 7 7.15 -2.51 -9.52
C LYS A 7 6.50 -2.03 -8.22
N ILE A 8 5.75 -2.90 -7.54
CA ILE A 8 5.22 -2.64 -6.20
C ILE A 8 6.30 -2.87 -5.15
N ILE A 9 6.46 -1.90 -4.24
CA ILE A 9 7.23 -2.03 -3.00
C ILE A 9 6.25 -1.93 -1.84
N HIS A 10 6.11 -3.00 -1.08
CA HIS A 10 5.10 -3.11 -0.03
C HIS A 10 5.77 -3.06 1.35
N ILE A 11 5.32 -2.15 2.22
CA ILE A 11 6.00 -1.86 3.48
C ILE A 11 5.03 -2.02 4.63
N THR A 12 5.37 -2.88 5.58
CA THR A 12 4.67 -3.05 6.86
C THR A 12 5.64 -3.00 8.04
N GLY A 13 5.11 -3.14 9.24
CA GLY A 13 5.82 -3.08 10.52
C GLY A 13 4.99 -2.36 11.58
N THR A 14 5.48 -2.31 12.80
CA THR A 14 4.83 -1.57 13.89
C THR A 14 5.31 -0.13 13.87
N LYS A 15 6.63 0.09 13.81
CA LYS A 15 7.24 1.44 13.77
C LYS A 15 8.13 1.60 12.53
N GLY A 16 8.21 2.82 12.02
CA GLY A 16 9.11 3.17 10.90
C GLY A 16 8.55 2.99 9.48
N LYS A 17 7.35 2.42 9.31
CA LYS A 17 6.70 2.19 7.99
C LYS A 17 6.70 3.42 7.09
N GLY A 18 6.08 4.52 7.53
CA GLY A 18 6.00 5.76 6.76
C GLY A 18 7.35 6.40 6.47
N SER A 19 8.31 6.34 7.40
CA SER A 19 9.68 6.84 7.17
C SER A 19 10.41 6.01 6.11
N THR A 20 10.34 4.69 6.21
CA THR A 20 10.90 3.78 5.20
C THR A 20 10.27 4.01 3.84
N ALA A 21 8.94 4.15 3.77
CA ALA A 21 8.22 4.47 2.53
C ALA A 21 8.70 5.79 1.91
N ALA A 22 8.81 6.85 2.72
CA ALA A 22 9.29 8.16 2.26
C ALA A 22 10.74 8.12 1.77
N PHE A 23 11.63 7.39 2.45
CA PHE A 23 13.01 7.24 2.02
C PHE A 23 13.13 6.42 0.73
N THR A 24 12.39 5.32 0.63
CA THR A 24 12.35 4.50 -0.59
C THR A 24 11.84 5.31 -1.78
N GLU A 25 10.74 6.05 -1.63
CA GLU A 25 10.20 6.93 -2.67
C GLU A 25 11.23 7.96 -3.12
N SER A 26 11.86 8.65 -2.16
CA SER A 26 12.83 9.70 -2.45
C SER A 26 14.04 9.16 -3.20
N LEU A 27 14.57 8.00 -2.81
CA LEU A 27 15.69 7.35 -3.50
C LEU A 27 15.34 6.97 -4.94
N LEU A 28 14.17 6.35 -5.15
CA LEU A 28 13.72 5.98 -6.50
C LEU A 28 13.54 7.20 -7.40
N ARG A 29 12.93 8.27 -6.87
CA ARG A 29 12.69 9.48 -7.64
C ARG A 29 13.95 10.27 -7.91
N VAL A 30 14.78 10.51 -6.88
CA VAL A 30 15.92 11.43 -6.96
C VAL A 30 17.18 10.74 -7.46
N ALA A 31 17.51 9.55 -6.95
CA ALA A 31 18.75 8.86 -7.30
C ALA A 31 18.59 8.02 -8.58
N HIS A 32 17.39 7.54 -8.87
CA HIS A 32 17.13 6.67 -10.03
C HIS A 32 16.25 7.33 -11.11
N SER A 33 15.77 8.56 -10.92
CA SER A 33 14.94 9.27 -11.91
C SER A 33 13.68 8.49 -12.34
N CYS A 34 13.13 7.67 -11.45
CA CYS A 34 11.89 6.94 -11.68
C CYS A 34 10.67 7.82 -11.38
N ASN A 35 9.57 7.55 -12.09
CA ASN A 35 8.27 8.02 -11.64
C ASN A 35 7.82 7.22 -10.41
N THR A 36 7.20 7.88 -9.44
CA THR A 36 6.76 7.27 -8.19
C THR A 36 5.30 7.59 -7.87
N GLY A 37 4.58 6.57 -7.43
CA GLY A 37 3.32 6.70 -6.71
C GLY A 37 3.53 6.20 -5.28
N MET A 38 3.10 6.94 -4.28
CA MET A 38 3.25 6.53 -2.88
C MET A 38 1.92 6.66 -2.13
N PHE A 39 1.53 5.58 -1.46
CA PHE A 39 0.38 5.53 -0.56
C PHE A 39 0.83 5.33 0.89
N THR A 40 0.45 6.26 1.79
CA THR A 40 0.85 6.24 3.21
C THR A 40 -0.31 6.52 4.16
N SER A 41 -0.13 6.20 5.46
CA SER A 41 -1.11 6.53 6.49
C SER A 41 -0.52 6.65 7.90
N PRO A 42 -1.13 7.45 8.80
CA PRO A 42 -2.22 8.39 8.57
C PRO A 42 -1.77 9.66 7.81
N HIS A 43 -2.67 10.63 7.63
CA HIS A 43 -2.30 11.99 7.22
C HIS A 43 -2.26 12.89 8.46
N LEU A 44 -1.58 14.03 8.36
CA LEU A 44 -1.53 15.04 9.43
C LEU A 44 -2.57 16.13 9.22
N CYS A 45 -2.61 16.76 8.05
CA CYS A 45 -3.49 17.90 7.78
C CYS A 45 -4.56 17.58 6.73
N THR A 46 -4.17 16.93 5.63
CA THR A 46 -5.10 16.63 4.52
C THR A 46 -4.98 15.19 4.02
N PRO A 47 -6.09 14.51 3.66
CA PRO A 47 -6.06 13.17 3.09
C PRO A 47 -5.22 13.05 1.81
N ARG A 48 -4.99 14.15 1.09
CA ARG A 48 -4.12 14.19 -0.09
C ARG A 48 -2.68 13.82 0.25
N GLU A 49 -2.22 14.06 1.48
CA GLU A 49 -0.87 13.67 1.91
C GLU A 49 -0.61 12.17 1.81
N ARG A 50 -1.67 11.37 1.87
CA ARG A 50 -1.62 9.91 1.76
C ARG A 50 -1.37 9.43 0.34
N ILE A 51 -1.62 10.26 -0.68
CA ILE A 51 -1.48 9.88 -2.08
C ILE A 51 -0.53 10.86 -2.73
N ARG A 52 0.71 10.42 -2.94
CA ARG A 52 1.76 11.25 -3.52
C ARG A 52 2.17 10.76 -4.89
N LEU A 53 2.39 11.72 -5.78
CA LEU A 53 2.91 11.53 -7.13
C LEU A 53 4.22 12.30 -7.21
N ASN A 54 5.31 11.60 -7.52
CA ASN A 54 6.64 12.19 -7.61
C ASN A 54 7.01 13.06 -6.38
N GLY A 55 6.74 12.55 -5.18
CA GLY A 55 7.06 13.19 -3.90
C GLY A 55 6.06 14.25 -3.42
N LEU A 56 5.10 14.67 -4.26
CA LEU A 56 4.13 15.70 -3.92
C LEU A 56 2.74 15.10 -3.66
N PRO A 57 1.99 15.58 -2.65
CA PRO A 57 0.57 15.25 -2.52
C PRO A 57 -0.18 15.53 -3.82
N VAL A 58 -1.09 14.64 -4.17
CA VAL A 58 -1.99 14.83 -5.31
C VAL A 58 -2.72 16.18 -5.22
N SER A 59 -2.92 16.82 -6.38
CA SER A 59 -3.64 18.09 -6.44
C SER A 59 -5.10 17.95 -6.00
N GLU A 60 -5.73 19.04 -5.58
CA GLU A 60 -7.15 19.02 -5.16
C GLU A 60 -8.07 18.62 -6.31
N SER A 61 -7.81 19.13 -7.51
CA SER A 61 -8.60 18.83 -8.70
C SER A 61 -8.48 17.35 -9.09
N GLU A 62 -7.28 16.79 -9.09
CA GLU A 62 -7.05 15.36 -9.40
C GLU A 62 -7.61 14.44 -8.33
N PHE A 63 -7.48 14.80 -7.05
CA PHE A 63 -8.10 14.05 -5.95
C PHE A 63 -9.62 14.03 -6.10
N ALA A 64 -10.24 15.20 -6.30
CA ALA A 64 -11.69 15.31 -6.40
C ALA A 64 -12.26 14.60 -7.65
N SER A 65 -11.64 14.77 -8.82
CA SER A 65 -12.08 14.11 -10.04
C SER A 65 -11.94 12.59 -9.98
N SER A 66 -10.82 12.11 -9.42
CA SER A 66 -10.58 10.67 -9.22
C SER A 66 -11.53 10.09 -8.18
N TYR A 67 -11.81 10.84 -7.11
CA TYR A 67 -12.79 10.46 -6.10
C TYR A 67 -14.14 10.18 -6.74
N TRP A 68 -14.68 11.12 -7.52
CA TRP A 68 -15.98 10.94 -8.17
C TRP A 68 -15.96 9.83 -9.21
N SER A 69 -14.86 9.65 -9.93
CA SER A 69 -14.71 8.55 -10.89
C SER A 69 -14.85 7.18 -10.21
N VAL A 70 -14.12 6.97 -9.10
CA VAL A 70 -14.19 5.74 -8.31
C VAL A 70 -15.56 5.57 -7.66
N TYR A 71 -16.10 6.64 -7.08
CA TYR A 71 -17.42 6.64 -6.43
C TYR A 71 -18.51 6.18 -7.40
N ASN A 72 -18.59 6.83 -8.56
CA ASN A 72 -19.61 6.54 -9.56
C ASN A 72 -19.46 5.12 -10.13
N ALA A 73 -18.22 4.65 -10.33
CA ALA A 73 -17.97 3.28 -10.78
C ALA A 73 -18.48 2.24 -9.76
N LEU A 74 -18.24 2.46 -8.46
CA LEU A 74 -18.74 1.58 -7.40
C LEU A 74 -20.26 1.61 -7.27
N SER A 75 -20.89 2.79 -7.35
CA SER A 75 -22.35 2.94 -7.34
C SER A 75 -23.00 2.22 -8.51
N SER A 76 -22.39 2.32 -9.70
CA SER A 76 -22.86 1.67 -10.93
C SER A 76 -22.68 0.15 -10.89
N ALA A 77 -21.67 -0.35 -10.19
CA ALA A 77 -21.46 -1.78 -10.00
C ALA A 77 -22.43 -2.36 -8.96
N SER A 78 -22.75 -1.60 -7.91
CA SER A 78 -23.65 -2.01 -6.83
C SER A 78 -25.12 -2.14 -7.25
N SER A 79 -25.51 -1.52 -8.37
CA SER A 79 -26.85 -1.71 -8.96
C SER A 79 -27.01 -3.04 -9.70
N ARG A 80 -25.92 -3.78 -9.92
CA ARG A 80 -25.93 -5.13 -10.49
C ARG A 80 -26.06 -6.17 -9.37
N PRO A 81 -26.69 -7.33 -9.62
CA PRO A 81 -26.75 -8.41 -8.63
C PRO A 81 -25.34 -8.75 -8.15
N SER A 82 -25.07 -8.56 -6.85
CA SER A 82 -23.76 -8.85 -6.29
C SER A 82 -23.57 -10.37 -6.25
N ARG A 83 -22.35 -10.83 -6.56
CA ARG A 83 -21.95 -12.23 -6.33
C ARG A 83 -21.74 -12.55 -4.84
N LEU A 84 -21.70 -11.50 -4.02
CA LEU A 84 -21.51 -11.55 -2.57
C LEU A 84 -22.62 -10.72 -1.92
N PRO A 85 -23.72 -11.35 -1.48
CA PRO A 85 -24.82 -10.64 -0.83
C PRO A 85 -24.35 -9.99 0.48
N GLY A 86 -24.89 -8.80 0.79
CA GLY A 86 -24.64 -8.11 2.06
C GLY A 86 -23.42 -7.18 2.13
N LEU A 87 -22.68 -6.98 1.03
CA LEU A 87 -21.63 -5.97 0.99
C LEU A 87 -22.22 -4.54 0.95
N PRO A 88 -21.66 -3.57 1.69
CA PRO A 88 -22.05 -2.18 1.55
C PRO A 88 -21.70 -1.66 0.15
N PRO A 89 -22.44 -0.68 -0.39
CA PRO A 89 -22.20 -0.14 -1.74
C PRO A 89 -20.84 0.53 -1.90
N HIS A 90 -20.26 1.00 -0.80
CA HIS A 90 -18.94 1.62 -0.77
C HIS A 90 -18.07 0.99 0.33
N PRO A 91 -16.75 0.84 0.06
CA PRO A 91 -15.81 0.33 1.04
C PRO A 91 -15.61 1.33 2.19
N THR A 92 -15.07 0.82 3.31
CA THR A 92 -14.66 1.66 4.44
C THR A 92 -13.57 2.66 4.03
N TYR A 93 -13.41 3.73 4.81
CA TYR A 93 -12.56 4.87 4.48
C TYR A 93 -11.14 4.49 4.01
N PHE A 94 -10.44 3.61 4.74
CA PHE A 94 -9.10 3.18 4.37
C PHE A 94 -9.08 2.41 3.04
N ARG A 95 -9.99 1.43 2.90
CA ARG A 95 -10.14 0.65 1.66
C ARG A 95 -10.49 1.53 0.46
N TYR A 96 -11.34 2.54 0.66
CA TYR A 96 -11.67 3.52 -0.37
C TYR A 96 -10.44 4.31 -0.80
N LEU A 97 -9.67 4.84 0.16
CA LEU A 97 -8.47 5.61 -0.15
C LEU A 97 -7.38 4.77 -0.80
N THR A 98 -7.23 3.49 -0.43
CA THR A 98 -6.33 2.58 -1.13
C THR A 98 -6.78 2.38 -2.57
N LEU A 99 -8.08 2.11 -2.82
CA LEU A 99 -8.59 1.99 -4.19
C LEU A 99 -8.38 3.28 -4.99
N LEU A 100 -8.66 4.43 -4.38
CA LEU A 100 -8.46 5.75 -4.98
C LEU A 100 -6.99 6.00 -5.35
N SER A 101 -6.04 5.63 -4.49
CA SER A 101 -4.61 5.80 -4.79
C SER A 101 -4.20 4.95 -5.98
N LEU A 102 -4.63 3.68 -6.04
CA LEU A 102 -4.33 2.79 -7.16
C LEU A 102 -4.95 3.30 -8.47
N TYR A 103 -6.18 3.83 -8.40
CA TYR A 103 -6.83 4.47 -9.55
C TYR A 103 -6.01 5.67 -10.05
N ILE A 104 -5.59 6.56 -9.15
CA ILE A 104 -4.76 7.73 -9.47
C ILE A 104 -3.42 7.30 -10.08
N PHE A 105 -2.71 6.36 -9.47
CA PHE A 105 -1.42 5.88 -10.00
C PHE A 105 -1.55 5.26 -11.39
N HIS A 106 -2.69 4.65 -11.70
CA HIS A 106 -2.93 4.07 -13.02
C HIS A 106 -3.29 5.11 -14.08
N HIS A 107 -4.01 6.17 -13.71
CA HIS A 107 -4.58 7.14 -14.66
C HIS A 107 -3.78 8.44 -14.76
N HIS A 108 -2.90 8.71 -13.79
CA HIS A 108 -2.08 9.91 -13.81
C HIS A 108 -1.15 9.92 -15.05
N PRO A 109 -1.15 11.00 -15.84
CA PRO A 109 -0.26 11.13 -16.99
C PRO A 109 1.14 11.50 -16.52
N PHE A 110 1.88 10.51 -16.01
CA PHE A 110 3.27 10.70 -15.60
C PHE A 110 4.11 11.28 -16.75
N PRO A 111 5.06 12.18 -16.44
CA PRO A 111 5.97 12.71 -17.46
C PRO A 111 6.75 11.57 -18.12
N PRO A 112 7.19 11.73 -19.38
CA PRO A 112 8.00 10.74 -20.06
C PRO A 112 9.25 10.44 -19.22
N SER A 113 9.34 9.22 -18.71
CA SER A 113 10.54 8.71 -18.04
C SER A 113 11.04 7.50 -18.81
N PRO A 114 12.36 7.37 -18.98
CA PRO A 114 12.94 6.15 -19.54
C PRO A 114 12.71 4.92 -18.62
N LEU A 115 12.27 5.14 -17.38
CA LEU A 115 12.09 4.12 -16.36
C LEU A 115 10.62 3.97 -15.94
N PRO A 116 10.22 2.76 -15.50
CA PRO A 116 8.84 2.47 -15.16
C PRO A 116 8.37 3.22 -13.90
N LEU A 117 7.05 3.31 -13.73
CA LEU A 117 6.43 3.76 -12.48
C LEU A 117 6.71 2.74 -11.38
N HIS A 118 7.25 3.20 -10.25
CA HIS A 118 7.35 2.43 -9.01
C HIS A 118 6.26 2.87 -8.04
N VAL A 119 5.56 1.91 -7.44
CA VAL A 119 4.50 2.20 -6.48
C VAL A 119 4.88 1.68 -5.11
N ILE A 120 4.90 2.59 -4.14
CA ILE A 120 5.24 2.32 -2.75
C ILE A 120 3.94 2.30 -1.95
N LEU A 121 3.63 1.18 -1.33
CA LEU A 121 2.42 1.01 -0.52
C LEU A 121 2.82 0.79 0.93
N GLU A 122 2.40 1.70 1.80
CA GLU A 122 2.44 1.51 3.25
C GLU A 122 1.17 0.77 3.70
N VAL A 123 1.35 -0.33 4.42
CA VAL A 123 0.26 -1.06 5.07
C VAL A 123 -0.37 -0.19 6.17
N GLY A 124 -1.71 -0.18 6.21
CA GLY A 124 -2.45 0.49 7.29
C GLY A 124 -2.35 -0.28 8.59
N MET A 125 -2.71 -1.56 8.59
CA MET A 125 -2.64 -2.44 9.76
C MET A 125 -2.35 -3.89 9.37
N GLY A 126 -1.51 -4.58 10.14
CA GLY A 126 -1.19 -5.99 9.87
C GLY A 126 -0.42 -6.17 8.57
N GLY A 127 -0.97 -6.94 7.64
CA GLY A 127 -0.40 -7.14 6.30
C GLY A 127 -1.24 -8.06 5.43
N LEU A 128 -1.49 -9.28 5.90
CA LEU A 128 -2.22 -10.33 5.20
C LEU A 128 -3.60 -9.87 4.76
N HIS A 129 -4.36 -9.24 5.66
CA HIS A 129 -5.74 -8.79 5.39
C HIS A 129 -5.86 -7.28 5.12
N ASP A 130 -4.74 -6.58 4.96
CA ASP A 130 -4.75 -5.13 4.72
C ASP A 130 -5.29 -4.78 3.33
N ALA A 131 -5.94 -3.62 3.21
CA ALA A 131 -6.50 -3.15 1.94
C ALA A 131 -5.46 -2.97 0.83
N THR A 132 -4.18 -2.76 1.19
CA THR A 132 -3.08 -2.61 0.25
C THR A 132 -2.57 -3.95 -0.30
N ASN A 133 -2.92 -5.08 0.32
CA ASN A 133 -2.47 -6.42 -0.05
C ASN A 133 -3.28 -7.06 -1.20
N VAL A 134 -3.50 -6.30 -2.27
CA VAL A 134 -4.30 -6.70 -3.43
C VAL A 134 -3.48 -7.25 -4.58
N TYR A 135 -2.17 -6.99 -4.59
CA TYR A 135 -1.29 -7.44 -5.66
C TYR A 135 -0.79 -8.86 -5.41
N PRO A 136 -0.91 -9.77 -6.40
CA PRO A 136 -0.42 -11.14 -6.24
C PRO A 136 1.12 -11.24 -6.27
N LEU A 137 1.78 -10.22 -6.81
CA LEU A 137 3.23 -10.10 -6.91
C LEU A 137 3.67 -8.73 -6.41
N SER A 138 4.84 -8.68 -5.79
CA SER A 138 5.55 -7.46 -5.41
C SER A 138 7.01 -7.57 -5.84
N HIS A 139 7.63 -6.44 -6.19
CA HIS A 139 9.06 -6.37 -6.47
C HIS A 139 9.88 -6.58 -5.20
N ALA A 140 9.42 -5.92 -4.14
CA ALA A 140 10.06 -5.89 -2.84
C ALA A 140 9.01 -5.79 -1.74
N SER A 141 9.30 -6.44 -0.62
CA SER A 141 8.54 -6.32 0.62
C SER A 141 9.48 -5.92 1.74
N CYS A 142 9.04 -5.01 2.59
CA CYS A 142 9.81 -4.58 3.75
C CYS A 142 8.96 -4.71 5.01
N ILE A 143 9.53 -5.35 6.03
CA ILE A 143 8.96 -5.46 7.36
C ILE A 143 9.89 -4.66 8.27
N THR A 144 9.45 -3.47 8.67
CA THR A 144 10.21 -2.64 9.61
C THR A 144 10.10 -3.22 11.02
N GLN A 145 10.48 -2.46 12.04
CA GLN A 145 10.48 -2.94 13.43
C GLN A 145 9.11 -3.51 13.84
N LEU A 146 9.14 -4.72 14.39
CA LEU A 146 8.01 -5.42 14.99
C LEU A 146 7.97 -5.15 16.49
N ASP A 147 6.75 -4.99 17.00
CA ASP A 147 6.45 -4.71 18.40
C ASP A 147 4.98 -5.06 18.64
N LEU A 148 4.60 -5.31 19.90
CA LEU A 148 3.22 -5.58 20.27
C LEU A 148 2.36 -4.34 20.01
N ASP A 149 1.50 -4.43 19.00
CA ASP A 149 0.60 -3.35 18.60
C ASP A 149 -0.66 -3.95 17.97
N HIS A 150 -1.79 -3.27 18.15
CA HIS A 150 -3.10 -3.73 17.70
C HIS A 150 -3.41 -5.19 18.08
N THR A 151 -3.03 -5.63 19.29
CA THR A 151 -3.07 -7.05 19.69
C THR A 151 -4.47 -7.67 19.60
N ARG A 152 -5.52 -6.87 19.83
CA ARG A 152 -6.93 -7.26 19.64
C ARG A 152 -7.27 -7.74 18.22
N VAL A 153 -6.45 -7.38 17.23
CA VAL A 153 -6.66 -7.68 15.81
C VAL A 153 -5.55 -8.58 15.26
N LEU A 154 -4.30 -8.36 15.67
CA LEU A 154 -3.12 -9.00 15.09
C LEU A 154 -2.59 -10.20 15.88
N GLY A 155 -3.08 -10.41 17.11
CA GLY A 155 -2.60 -11.44 18.03
C GLY A 155 -1.91 -10.86 19.25
N ASP A 156 -1.75 -11.71 20.27
CA ASP A 156 -1.19 -11.36 21.57
C ASP A 156 0.31 -11.69 21.67
N THR A 157 0.90 -12.33 20.65
CA THR A 157 2.34 -12.62 20.58
C THR A 157 3.02 -11.94 19.40
N ILE A 158 4.35 -11.78 19.49
CA ILE A 158 5.15 -11.20 18.40
C ILE A 158 5.09 -12.10 17.15
N GLU A 159 5.03 -13.42 17.32
CA GLU A 159 4.92 -14.40 16.23
C GLU A 159 3.60 -14.29 15.47
N GLU A 160 2.48 -14.07 16.18
CA GLU A 160 1.19 -13.84 15.54
C GLU A 160 1.20 -12.53 14.73
N ILE A 161 1.73 -11.47 15.32
CA ILE A 161 1.90 -10.17 14.65
C ILE A 161 2.84 -10.30 13.44
N ALA A 162 3.93 -11.05 13.57
CA ALA A 162 4.87 -11.32 12.51
C ALA A 162 4.22 -12.08 11.36
N ARG A 163 3.37 -13.08 11.65
CA ARG A 163 2.62 -13.84 10.64
C ARG A 163 1.65 -12.95 9.88
N GLU A 164 0.88 -12.12 10.60
CA GLU A 164 -0.08 -11.22 9.97
C GLU A 164 0.64 -10.18 9.09
N LYS A 165 1.77 -9.62 9.56
CA LYS A 165 2.59 -8.69 8.77
C LYS A 165 3.31 -9.39 7.61
N GLY A 166 3.76 -10.63 7.81
CA GLY A 166 4.40 -11.48 6.82
C GLY A 166 3.53 -11.79 5.61
N GLY A 167 2.20 -11.62 5.71
CA GLY A 167 1.27 -11.82 4.59
C GLY A 167 1.47 -10.91 3.37
N ILE A 168 2.33 -9.88 3.48
CA ILE A 168 2.77 -9.08 2.33
C ILE A 168 3.94 -9.71 1.55
N ILE A 169 4.57 -10.75 2.07
CA ILE A 169 5.65 -11.48 1.40
C ILE A 169 5.02 -12.33 0.29
N LYS A 170 5.45 -12.10 -0.95
CA LYS A 170 4.98 -12.84 -2.14
C LYS A 170 6.10 -13.74 -2.67
N ARG A 171 5.72 -14.84 -3.31
CA ARG A 171 6.69 -15.78 -3.90
C ARG A 171 7.59 -15.05 -4.91
N GLY A 172 8.91 -15.18 -4.74
CA GLY A 172 9.91 -14.55 -5.61
C GLY A 172 10.18 -13.06 -5.33
N CYS A 173 9.51 -12.48 -4.33
CA CYS A 173 9.76 -11.12 -3.88
C CYS A 173 11.05 -11.03 -3.08
N LYS A 174 11.83 -9.95 -3.28
CA LYS A 174 12.95 -9.64 -2.38
C LYS A 174 12.42 -9.05 -1.08
N THR A 175 12.80 -9.64 0.05
CA THR A 175 12.26 -9.24 1.34
C THR A 175 13.35 -8.75 2.27
N TRP A 176 13.11 -7.62 2.92
CA TRP A 176 13.94 -7.09 4.00
C TRP A 176 13.12 -7.01 5.28
N ALA A 177 13.61 -7.63 6.34
CA ALA A 177 13.05 -7.49 7.68
C ALA A 177 14.09 -6.81 8.58
N ALA A 178 13.65 -5.91 9.46
CA ALA A 178 14.48 -5.42 10.55
C ALA A 178 14.94 -6.61 11.42
N ASP A 179 16.09 -6.47 12.08
CA ASP A 179 16.60 -7.53 12.94
C ASP A 179 15.59 -7.86 14.04
N ALA A 180 15.35 -9.16 14.22
CA ALA A 180 14.29 -9.71 15.05
C ALA A 180 14.79 -10.97 15.76
N GLU A 181 14.08 -11.38 16.81
CA GLU A 181 14.37 -12.63 17.51
C GLU A 181 14.15 -13.84 16.57
N GLU A 182 14.81 -14.97 16.87
CA GLU A 182 14.85 -16.11 15.93
C GLU A 182 13.45 -16.66 15.63
N GLY A 183 12.56 -16.74 16.63
CA GLY A 183 11.18 -17.19 16.41
C GLY A 183 10.39 -16.30 15.44
N THR A 184 10.67 -14.99 15.43
CA THR A 184 10.09 -14.06 14.45
C THR A 184 10.67 -14.28 13.05
N LYS A 185 11.98 -14.53 12.96
CA LYS A 185 12.65 -14.82 11.68
C LYS A 185 12.14 -16.10 11.04
N GLU A 186 11.88 -17.13 11.84
CA GLU A 186 11.29 -18.40 11.37
C GLU A 186 9.90 -18.17 10.76
N VAL A 187 9.02 -17.48 11.46
CA VAL A 187 7.65 -17.16 10.98
C VAL A 187 7.67 -16.37 9.66
N LEU A 188 8.65 -15.48 9.46
CA LEU A 188 8.77 -14.70 8.22
C LEU A 188 9.39 -15.46 7.05
N ARG A 189 9.95 -16.65 7.28
CA ARG A 189 10.55 -17.53 6.25
C ARG A 189 9.57 -18.58 5.71
N GLU A 190 8.50 -18.88 6.45
CA GLU A 190 7.41 -19.77 6.06
C GLU A 190 6.57 -19.20 4.90
#